data_AF-A0A3N0EAN3-F1
#
_entry.id   AF-A0A3N0EAN3-F1
#
_cell.length_a   1.000
_cell.length_b   1.000
_cell.length_c   1.000
_cell.angle_alpha   90.00
_cell.angle_beta   90.00
_cell.angle_gamma   90.00
#
_symmetry.space_group_name_H-M   'P 1'
#
loop_
_entity.id
_entity.type
_entity.pdbx_description
1 polymer ?
#
loop_
_entity_poly.entity_id
_entity_poly.type
_entity_poly.pdbx_seq_one_letter_code
_entity_poly.pdbx_strand_id
1 'polypeptide(L)'
;MAHRHPSKLNAEYVEHPRARSLLKAELANCAECRDASNDEALANTDRGGIFDSLLRGFVSKQAERWRTPTTTYPVILYELVPPDEAKQWATPTREVARMCVIKNRRGKISTNDALTEARLLDVDERGRVLDDIVDGLLDDEG
;
A
#
# COMPACT_ATOMS: atom_id res chain seq x y z
N MET A 1 -13.64 15.90 -23.78
CA MET A 1 -12.49 15.19 -23.19
C MET A 1 -13.03 13.90 -22.62
N ALA A 2 -12.66 12.76 -23.20
CA ALA A 2 -13.24 11.47 -22.81
C ALA A 2 -12.60 11.01 -21.50
N HIS A 3 -13.40 10.93 -20.44
CA HIS A 3 -13.02 10.26 -19.19
C HIS A 3 -12.77 8.78 -19.51
N ARG A 4 -11.50 8.40 -19.73
CA ARG A 4 -11.12 6.99 -19.73
C ARG A 4 -11.15 6.53 -18.28
N HIS A 5 -12.27 5.94 -17.87
CA HIS A 5 -12.31 5.15 -16.66
C HIS A 5 -11.50 3.86 -16.92
N PRO A 6 -10.42 3.61 -16.18
CA PRO A 6 -9.74 2.32 -16.23
C PRO A 6 -10.73 1.25 -15.77
N SER A 7 -11.18 0.41 -16.70
CA SER A 7 -12.21 -0.61 -16.45
C SER A 7 -11.68 -1.83 -15.71
N LYS A 8 -10.36 -1.95 -15.52
CA LYS A 8 -9.72 -3.07 -14.84
C LYS A 8 -8.58 -2.56 -13.97
N LEU A 9 -8.93 -1.99 -12.83
CA LEU A 9 -7.98 -1.91 -11.72
C LEU A 9 -7.77 -3.34 -11.20
N ASN A 10 -6.59 -3.93 -11.38
CA ASN A 10 -6.24 -5.23 -10.79
C ASN A 10 -5.91 -5.09 -9.29
N ALA A 11 -6.83 -4.48 -8.53
CA ALA A 11 -6.71 -4.33 -7.08
C ALA A 11 -7.50 -5.41 -6.35
N GLU A 12 -7.25 -6.67 -6.70
CA GLU A 12 -7.82 -7.81 -5.96
C GLU A 12 -7.40 -7.80 -4.48
N TYR A 13 -6.25 -7.19 -4.17
CA TYR A 13 -5.74 -7.09 -2.80
C TYR A 13 -6.31 -5.92 -1.98
N VAL A 14 -7.12 -5.03 -2.59
CA VAL A 14 -7.68 -3.85 -1.91
C VAL A 14 -9.19 -3.99 -1.78
N GLU A 15 -9.65 -4.27 -0.56
CA GLU A 15 -11.06 -4.56 -0.27
C GLU A 15 -11.89 -3.29 -0.06
N HIS A 16 -11.32 -2.21 0.50
CA HIS A 16 -12.08 -1.02 0.87
C HIS A 16 -12.50 -0.21 -0.36
N PRO A 17 -13.81 0.08 -0.56
CA PRO A 17 -14.30 0.77 -1.77
C PRO A 17 -13.65 2.14 -2.00
N ARG A 18 -13.43 2.92 -0.94
CA ARG A 18 -12.76 4.24 -1.03
C ARG A 18 -11.28 4.13 -1.39
N ALA A 19 -10.59 3.10 -0.90
CA ALA A 19 -9.21 2.83 -1.29
C ALA A 19 -9.12 2.51 -2.79
N ARG A 20 -10.08 1.73 -3.32
CA ARG A 20 -10.16 1.48 -4.77
C ARG A 20 -10.51 2.74 -5.57
N SER A 21 -11.32 3.64 -5.02
CA SER A 21 -11.62 4.93 -5.65
C SER A 21 -10.37 5.80 -5.77
N LEU A 22 -9.52 5.83 -4.74
CA LEU A 22 -8.23 6.51 -4.78
C LEU A 22 -7.37 5.98 -5.93
N LEU A 23 -7.17 4.66 -6.02
CA LEU A 23 -6.38 4.04 -7.08
C LEU A 23 -6.93 4.32 -8.48
N LYS A 24 -8.27 4.38 -8.63
CA LYS A 24 -8.90 4.77 -9.89
C LYS A 24 -8.67 6.25 -10.22
N ALA A 25 -8.68 7.12 -9.23
CA ALA A 25 -8.39 8.54 -9.41
C ALA A 25 -6.94 8.75 -9.86
N GLU A 26 -6.01 7.97 -9.30
CA GLU A 26 -4.61 7.94 -9.71
C GLU A 26 -4.46 7.55 -11.18
N LEU A 27 -5.03 6.41 -11.57
CA LEU A 27 -5.01 5.94 -12.96
C LEU A 27 -5.72 6.89 -13.94
N ALA A 28 -6.74 7.62 -13.49
CA ALA A 28 -7.43 8.62 -14.28
C ALA A 28 -6.68 9.98 -14.35
N ASN A 29 -5.56 10.11 -13.63
CA ASN A 29 -4.79 11.34 -13.47
C ASN A 29 -5.66 12.56 -13.10
N CYS A 30 -6.65 12.36 -12.22
CA CYS A 30 -7.55 13.41 -11.79
C CYS A 30 -7.10 14.00 -10.46
N ALA A 31 -6.36 15.12 -10.52
CA ALA A 31 -5.78 15.78 -9.35
C ALA A 31 -6.79 16.01 -8.20
N GLU A 32 -7.93 16.62 -8.48
CA GLU A 32 -8.95 16.90 -7.46
C GLU A 32 -9.46 15.62 -6.76
N CYS A 33 -9.66 14.54 -7.51
CA CYS A 33 -10.12 13.27 -6.95
C CYS A 33 -9.02 12.56 -6.17
N ARG A 34 -7.76 12.69 -6.59
CA ARG A 34 -6.60 12.18 -5.85
C ARG A 34 -6.44 12.90 -4.53
N ASP A 35 -6.40 14.23 -4.54
CA ASP A 35 -6.20 15.04 -3.34
C ASP A 35 -7.28 14.75 -2.29
N ALA A 36 -8.55 14.76 -2.69
CA ALA A 36 -9.66 14.43 -1.80
C ALA A 36 -9.60 13.00 -1.26
N SER A 37 -9.18 12.03 -2.08
CA SER A 37 -9.05 10.64 -1.65
C SER A 37 -7.83 10.43 -0.74
N ASN A 38 -6.74 11.14 -0.98
CA ASN A 38 -5.54 11.13 -0.16
C ASN A 38 -5.85 11.68 1.22
N ASP A 39 -6.54 12.82 1.32
CA ASP A 39 -7.00 13.37 2.60
C ASP A 39 -7.87 12.37 3.37
N GLU A 40 -8.82 11.72 2.67
CA GLU A 40 -9.68 10.69 3.28
C GLU A 40 -8.86 9.49 3.79
N ALA A 41 -7.86 9.04 3.02
CA ALA A 41 -6.99 7.94 3.38
C ALA A 41 -6.09 8.27 4.58
N LEU A 42 -5.48 9.45 4.60
CA LEU A 42 -4.59 9.91 5.67
C LEU A 42 -5.33 10.13 7.00
N ALA A 43 -6.60 10.53 6.92
CA ALA A 43 -7.48 10.66 8.09
C ALA A 43 -7.98 9.29 8.60
N ASN A 44 -8.18 8.31 7.71
CA ASN A 44 -8.76 7.00 8.04
C ASN A 44 -7.69 5.91 8.20
N THR A 45 -6.95 5.98 9.31
CA THR A 45 -5.88 5.03 9.69
C THR A 45 -6.34 3.92 10.64
N ASP A 46 -7.65 3.71 10.74
CA ASP A 46 -8.23 2.63 11.53
C ASP A 46 -8.01 1.26 10.92
N ARG A 47 -8.01 0.23 11.77
CA ARG A 47 -7.96 -1.16 11.30
C ARG A 47 -9.20 -1.43 10.46
N GLY A 48 -9.02 -1.97 9.26
CA GLY A 48 -10.09 -2.10 8.26
C GLY A 48 -10.49 -0.78 7.59
N GLY A 49 -9.81 0.32 7.91
CA GLY A 49 -9.96 1.62 7.28
C GLY A 49 -9.32 1.70 5.91
N ILE A 50 -9.34 2.90 5.32
CA ILE A 50 -8.85 3.14 3.95
C ILE A 50 -7.34 2.86 3.89
N PHE A 51 -6.58 3.44 4.81
CA PHE A 51 -5.13 3.27 4.85
C PHE A 51 -4.72 1.81 5.10
N ASP A 52 -5.37 1.12 6.04
CA ASP A 52 -5.10 -0.31 6.30
C ASP A 52 -5.40 -1.16 5.07
N SER A 53 -6.48 -0.88 4.34
CA SER A 53 -6.80 -1.61 3.12
C SER A 53 -5.76 -1.40 2.02
N LEU A 54 -5.23 -0.19 1.87
CA LEU A 54 -4.16 0.09 0.92
C LEU A 54 -2.86 -0.60 1.35
N LEU A 55 -2.48 -0.47 2.62
CA LEU A 55 -1.28 -1.09 3.18
C LEU A 55 -1.32 -2.62 3.05
N ARG A 56 -2.44 -3.25 3.38
CA ARG A 56 -2.64 -4.70 3.20
C ARG A 56 -2.52 -5.11 1.74
N GLY A 57 -3.11 -4.32 0.84
CA GLY A 57 -3.03 -4.54 -0.60
C GLY A 57 -1.58 -4.50 -1.09
N PHE A 58 -0.88 -3.44 -0.72
CA PHE A 58 0.54 -3.23 -1.03
C PHE A 58 1.40 -4.39 -0.50
N VAL A 59 1.28 -4.72 0.79
CA VAL A 59 2.04 -5.84 1.38
C VAL A 59 1.74 -7.15 0.68
N SER A 60 0.49 -7.40 0.28
CA SER A 60 0.11 -8.62 -0.43
C SER A 60 0.77 -8.70 -1.80
N LYS A 61 0.63 -7.63 -2.60
CA LYS A 61 1.17 -7.53 -3.95
C LYS A 61 2.70 -7.65 -3.95
N GLN A 62 3.37 -6.86 -3.12
CA GLN A 62 4.84 -6.89 -3.04
C GLN A 62 5.37 -8.23 -2.53
N ALA A 63 4.68 -8.84 -1.57
CA ALA A 63 5.08 -10.14 -1.09
C ALA A 63 4.86 -11.23 -2.14
N GLU A 64 3.82 -11.17 -2.95
CA GLU A 64 3.65 -12.08 -4.08
C GLU A 64 4.78 -11.93 -5.11
N ARG A 65 5.18 -10.69 -5.40
CA ARG A 65 6.29 -10.37 -6.31
C ARG A 65 7.64 -10.93 -5.84
N TRP A 66 7.96 -10.81 -4.56
CA TRP A 66 9.32 -11.10 -4.07
C TRP A 66 9.50 -12.42 -3.32
N ARG A 67 8.40 -13.09 -2.90
CA ARG A 67 8.52 -14.40 -2.23
C ARG A 67 9.13 -15.43 -3.18
N THR A 68 9.97 -16.28 -2.64
CA THR A 68 10.58 -17.40 -3.34
C THR A 68 10.04 -18.73 -2.78
N PRO A 69 10.29 -19.87 -3.45
CA PRO A 69 9.93 -21.18 -2.91
C PRO A 69 10.54 -21.48 -1.53
N THR A 70 11.65 -20.84 -1.18
CA THR A 70 12.40 -21.04 0.07
C THR A 70 12.07 -20.03 1.17
N THR A 71 11.16 -19.07 0.93
CA THR A 71 10.72 -18.13 1.96
C THR A 71 10.13 -18.87 3.15
N THR A 72 10.69 -18.61 4.33
CA THR A 72 10.21 -19.13 5.62
C THR A 72 9.24 -18.15 6.24
N TYR A 73 8.21 -18.63 6.95
CA TYR A 73 7.20 -17.79 7.59
C TYR A 73 7.21 -17.99 9.11
N PRO A 74 6.92 -16.95 9.92
CA PRO A 74 6.58 -15.59 9.49
C PRO A 74 7.79 -14.84 8.91
N VAL A 75 7.53 -13.89 8.01
CA VAL A 75 8.54 -13.02 7.41
C VAL A 75 8.05 -11.57 7.40
N ILE A 76 8.96 -10.62 7.54
CA ILE A 76 8.67 -9.19 7.46
C ILE A 76 8.73 -8.75 6.00
N LEU A 77 7.84 -7.85 5.56
CA LEU A 77 7.86 -7.36 4.17
C LEU A 77 9.23 -6.78 3.79
N TYR A 78 9.83 -5.98 4.69
CA TYR A 78 11.14 -5.39 4.49
C TYR A 78 12.30 -6.41 4.38
N GLU A 79 12.11 -7.67 4.77
CA GLU A 79 13.12 -8.72 4.55
C GLU A 79 13.01 -9.36 3.15
N LEU A 80 11.87 -9.17 2.47
CA LEU A 80 11.64 -9.66 1.12
C LEU A 80 12.03 -8.66 0.04
N VAL A 81 12.02 -7.35 0.35
CA VAL A 81 12.28 -6.30 -0.64
C VAL A 81 13.72 -6.38 -1.18
N PRO A 82 13.91 -6.35 -2.51
CA PRO A 82 15.24 -6.22 -3.10
C PRO A 82 15.93 -4.92 -2.63
N PRO A 83 17.25 -4.95 -2.34
CA PRO A 83 17.94 -3.78 -1.77
C PRO A 83 17.82 -2.49 -2.60
N ASP A 84 17.70 -2.60 -3.92
CA ASP A 84 17.58 -1.43 -4.79
C ASP A 84 16.17 -0.84 -4.82
N GLU A 85 15.13 -1.68 -4.71
CA GLU A 85 13.75 -1.22 -4.54
C GLU A 85 13.56 -0.57 -3.16
N ALA A 86 14.14 -1.15 -2.11
CA ALA A 86 14.08 -0.60 -0.75
C ALA A 86 14.66 0.83 -0.66
N LYS A 87 15.67 1.16 -1.48
CA LYS A 87 16.30 2.48 -1.52
C LYS A 87 15.41 3.55 -2.17
N GLN A 88 14.42 3.15 -2.96
CA GLN A 88 13.51 4.08 -3.65
C GLN A 88 12.41 4.56 -2.70
N TRP A 89 12.00 3.71 -1.75
CA TRP A 89 11.01 4.07 -0.74
C TRP A 89 11.48 5.18 0.18
N ALA A 90 10.55 6.02 0.61
CA ALA A 90 10.78 6.96 1.68
C ALA A 90 11.17 6.24 2.99
N THR A 91 11.97 6.89 3.83
CA THR A 91 12.35 6.36 5.15
C THR A 91 11.15 5.88 5.98
N PRO A 92 10.06 6.66 6.16
CA PRO A 92 8.92 6.18 6.95
C PRO A 92 8.25 4.94 6.34
N THR A 93 8.25 4.79 5.02
CA THR A 93 7.72 3.60 4.35
C THR A 93 8.51 2.35 4.71
N ARG A 94 9.84 2.47 4.80
CA ARG A 94 10.72 1.37 5.23
C ARG A 94 10.45 0.97 6.68
N GLU A 95 10.18 1.93 7.55
CA GLU A 95 9.86 1.69 8.96
C GLU A 95 8.50 0.99 9.11
N VAL A 96 7.48 1.49 8.42
CA VAL A 96 6.15 0.86 8.34
C VAL A 96 6.26 -0.57 7.77
N ALA A 97 7.04 -0.77 6.70
CA ALA A 97 7.25 -2.07 6.08
C ALA A 97 7.95 -3.10 7.00
N ARG A 98 8.80 -2.63 7.93
CA ARG A 98 9.42 -3.50 8.96
C ARG A 98 8.41 -4.06 9.96
N MET A 99 7.26 -3.41 10.10
CA MET A 99 6.20 -3.81 11.02
C MET A 99 5.10 -4.63 10.32
N CYS A 100 5.17 -4.76 9.00
CA CYS A 100 4.26 -5.58 8.20
C CYS A 100 4.72 -7.04 8.20
N VAL A 101 3.98 -7.91 8.91
CA VAL A 101 4.34 -9.33 9.04
C VAL A 101 3.43 -10.22 8.21
N ILE A 102 4.04 -11.00 7.32
CA ILE A 102 3.40 -12.05 6.55
C ILE A 102 3.48 -13.35 7.33
N LYS A 103 2.33 -13.88 7.73
CA LYS A 103 2.23 -15.03 8.65
C LYS A 103 2.31 -16.37 7.93
N ASN A 104 1.97 -16.45 6.65
CA ASN A 104 2.02 -17.70 5.90
C ASN A 104 2.06 -17.47 4.38
N ARG A 105 2.32 -18.57 3.65
CA ARG A 105 2.36 -18.59 2.18
C ARG A 105 1.04 -18.17 1.52
N ARG A 106 -0.10 -18.35 2.19
CA ARG A 106 -1.43 -17.95 1.69
C ARG A 106 -1.70 -16.44 1.80
N GLY A 107 -0.73 -15.64 2.23
CA GLY A 107 -0.87 -14.18 2.28
C GLY A 107 -1.62 -13.66 3.50
N LYS A 108 -1.72 -14.42 4.61
CA LYS A 108 -2.24 -13.86 5.86
C LYS A 108 -1.28 -12.79 6.39
N ILE A 109 -1.71 -11.53 6.44
CA ILE A 109 -0.87 -10.39 6.84
C ILE A 109 -1.36 -9.77 8.16
N SER A 110 -0.39 -9.33 8.96
CA SER A 110 -0.58 -8.51 10.15
C SER A 110 0.01 -7.12 9.90
N THR A 111 -0.85 -6.11 9.90
CA THR A 111 -0.51 -4.67 9.73
C THR A 111 -0.69 -3.87 11.01
N ASN A 112 -1.12 -4.48 12.14
CA ASN A 112 -1.48 -3.74 13.35
C ASN A 112 -0.36 -2.84 13.89
N ASP A 113 0.86 -3.36 13.93
CA ASP A 113 2.02 -2.62 14.43
C ASP A 113 2.40 -1.50 13.44
N ALA A 114 2.32 -1.79 12.14
CA ALA A 114 2.54 -0.82 11.06
C ALA A 114 1.51 0.33 11.08
N LEU A 115 0.24 0.05 11.40
CA LEU A 115 -0.79 1.07 11.59
C LEU A 115 -0.54 1.91 12.84
N THR A 116 -0.05 1.29 13.90
CA THR A 116 0.31 2.01 15.13
C THR A 116 1.43 2.99 14.83
N GLU A 117 2.46 2.54 14.11
CA GLU A 117 3.57 3.38 13.67
C GLU A 117 3.09 4.51 12.75
N ALA A 118 2.29 4.19 11.73
CA ALA A 118 1.79 5.18 10.78
C ALA A 118 0.97 6.31 11.43
N ARG A 119 0.32 6.05 12.58
CA ARG A 119 -0.42 7.06 13.35
C ARG A 119 0.48 8.00 14.14
N LEU A 120 1.69 7.57 14.48
CA LEU A 120 2.69 8.39 15.17
C LEU A 120 3.42 9.33 14.21
N LEU A 121 3.48 8.97 12.92
CA LEU A 121 3.97 9.84 11.86
C LEU A 121 3.11 11.10 11.74
N ASP A 122 3.76 12.22 11.42
CA ASP A 122 3.06 13.42 11.01
C ASP A 122 2.33 13.21 9.66
N VAL A 123 1.52 14.19 9.26
CA VAL A 123 0.70 14.08 8.05
C VAL A 123 1.55 14.01 6.78
N ASP A 124 2.70 14.70 6.75
CA ASP A 124 3.57 14.76 5.57
C ASP A 124 4.33 13.44 5.39
N GLU A 125 4.84 12.87 6.50
CA GLU A 125 5.48 11.57 6.51
C GLU A 125 4.50 10.46 6.14
N ARG A 126 3.28 10.51 6.68
CA ARG A 126 2.22 9.56 6.32
C ARG A 126 1.80 9.72 4.86
N GLY A 127 1.80 10.94 4.33
CA GLY A 127 1.62 11.24 2.91
C GLY A 127 2.64 10.50 2.05
N ARG A 128 3.92 10.59 2.39
CA ARG A 128 4.99 9.85 1.68
C ARG A 128 4.80 8.34 1.72
N VAL A 129 4.34 7.79 2.85
CA VAL A 129 4.02 6.37 2.96
C VAL A 129 2.85 6.00 2.04
N LEU A 130 1.82 6.85 1.99
CA LEU A 130 0.68 6.64 1.12
C LEU A 130 1.09 6.67 -0.36
N ASP A 131 1.93 7.61 -0.76
CA ASP A 131 2.42 7.73 -2.14
C ASP A 131 3.17 6.45 -2.56
N ASP A 132 4.15 5.98 -1.77
CA ASP A 132 4.89 4.74 -2.05
C ASP A 132 3.96 3.50 -2.12
N ILE A 133 2.92 3.46 -1.27
CA ILE A 133 1.91 2.39 -1.27
C ILE A 133 1.10 2.41 -2.56
N VAL A 134 0.65 3.60 -2.99
CA VAL A 134 -0.15 3.79 -4.20
C VAL A 134 0.67 3.46 -5.44
N ASP A 135 1.90 3.98 -5.54
CA ASP A 135 2.83 3.69 -6.63
C ASP A 135 3.10 2.17 -6.73
N GLY A 136 3.42 1.53 -5.60
CA GLY A 136 3.65 0.08 -5.58
C GLY A 136 2.42 -0.74 -5.96
N LEU A 137 1.22 -0.27 -5.63
CA LEU A 137 -0.04 -0.91 -6.04
C LEU A 137 -0.29 -0.76 -7.54
N LEU A 138 0.14 0.33 -8.16
CA LEU A 138 -0.11 0.66 -9.56
C LEU A 138 1.05 0.34 -10.52
N ASP A 139 2.20 -0.12 -10.01
CA ASP A 139 3.42 -0.39 -10.80
C ASP A 139 3.21 -1.28 -12.06
N ASP A 140 2.17 -2.13 -12.07
CA ASP A 140 1.85 -3.04 -13.19
C ASP A 140 0.64 -2.59 -14.03
N GLU A 141 0.01 -1.46 -13.69
CA GLU A 141 -1.25 -0.98 -14.28
C GLU A 141 -1.02 0.10 -15.38
N GLY A 142 0.24 0.37 -15.72
CA GLY A 142 0.70 1.40 -16.68
C GLY A 142 1.04 0.91 -18.08
#